data_AF-A0A8T5UKT2-F1
#
_entry.id   AF-A0A8T5UKT2-F1
#
_cell.length_a   1.000
_cell.length_b   1.000
_cell.length_c   1.000
_cell.angle_alpha   90.00
_cell.angle_beta   90.00
_cell.angle_gamma   90.00
#
_symmetry.space_group_name_H-M   'P 1'
#
loop_
_entity.id
_entity.type
_entity.pdbx_description
1 polymer ?
#
loop_
_entity_poly.entity_id
_entity_poly.type
_entity_poly.pdbx_seq_one_letter_code
_entity_poly.pdbx_strand_id
1 'polypeptide(L)'
;TGMLIEKDDHVQLAHAIISLFKSAEVAEKTNQMKTNNIFEPELLKLANQIPDEIIKSRVLVDPSFYDIIRENCYKRVKENFTWDIVSKKLIILYDFLAEQSFYS
;
A
#
# COMPACT_ATOMS: atom_id res chain seq x y z
N THR A 1 1.22 -3.69 -7.61
CA THR A 1 2.13 -3.63 -6.44
C THR A 1 1.61 -2.71 -5.34
N GLY A 2 0.30 -2.70 -5.08
CA GLY A 2 -0.30 -2.10 -3.88
C GLY A 2 -0.94 -3.21 -3.04
N MET A 3 -1.16 -2.97 -1.75
CA MET A 3 -1.86 -3.93 -0.89
C MET A 3 -3.33 -4.03 -1.33
N LEU A 4 -3.73 -5.22 -1.76
CA LEU A 4 -5.13 -5.54 -2.00
C LEU A 4 -5.73 -5.96 -0.67
N ILE A 5 -6.69 -5.19 -0.19
CA ILE A 5 -7.37 -5.42 1.08
C ILE A 5 -8.84 -5.67 0.74
N GLU A 6 -9.38 -6.79 1.19
CA GLU A 6 -10.80 -7.06 1.09
C GLU A 6 -11.56 -6.09 1.98
N LYS A 7 -12.59 -5.43 1.42
CA LYS A 7 -13.28 -4.32 2.10
C LYS A 7 -13.96 -4.76 3.41
N ASP A 8 -14.35 -6.03 3.49
CA ASP A 8 -15.13 -6.59 4.59
C ASP A 8 -14.24 -7.32 5.63
N ASP A 9 -12.93 -7.45 5.37
CA ASP A 9 -11.99 -8.03 6.33
C ASP A 9 -11.25 -6.92 7.10
N HIS A 10 -11.86 -6.53 8.22
CA HIS A 10 -11.30 -5.52 9.12
C HIS A 10 -9.95 -5.92 9.74
N VAL A 11 -9.70 -7.22 9.92
CA VAL A 11 -8.43 -7.72 10.47
C VAL A 11 -7.34 -7.58 9.43
N GLN A 12 -7.62 -7.96 8.19
CA GLN A 12 -6.69 -7.77 7.08
C GLN A 12 -6.39 -6.28 6.87
N LEU A 13 -7.38 -5.40 6.94
CA LEU A 13 -7.17 -3.94 6.89
C LEU A 13 -6.27 -3.46 8.03
N ALA A 14 -6.52 -3.89 9.27
CA ALA A 14 -5.69 -3.52 10.40
C ALA A 14 -4.25 -4.01 10.23
N HIS A 15 -4.05 -5.27 9.85
CA HIS A 15 -2.71 -5.84 9.59
C HIS A 15 -1.98 -5.11 8.48
N ALA A 16 -2.69 -4.77 7.40
CA ALA A 16 -2.18 -3.97 6.30
C ALA A 16 -1.67 -2.60 6.79
N ILE A 17 -2.50 -1.86 7.52
CA ILE A 17 -2.15 -0.53 8.03
C ILE A 17 -0.96 -0.61 9.00
N ILE A 18 -0.99 -1.55 9.95
CA ILE A 18 0.11 -1.74 10.91
C ILE A 18 1.41 -2.07 10.17
N SER A 19 1.36 -2.96 9.18
CA SER A 19 2.52 -3.34 8.38
C SER A 19 3.10 -2.18 7.59
N LEU A 20 2.24 -1.33 7.03
CA LEU A 20 2.65 -0.12 6.33
C LEU A 20 3.36 0.87 7.27
N PHE A 21 2.80 1.13 8.45
CA PHE A 21 3.43 2.03 9.41
C PHE A 21 4.73 1.47 9.98
N LYS A 22 4.77 0.18 10.30
CA LYS A 22 5.98 -0.47 10.82
C LYS A 22 7.10 -0.55 9.79
N SER A 23 6.78 -0.82 8.53
CA SER A 23 7.79 -0.76 7.46
C SER A 23 8.32 0.67 7.24
N ALA A 24 7.46 1.69 7.35
CA ALA A 24 7.90 3.09 7.31
C ALA A 24 8.85 3.43 8.48
N GLU A 25 8.50 2.99 9.70
CA GLU A 25 9.31 3.19 10.90
C GLU A 25 10.69 2.52 10.78
N VAL A 26 10.75 1.30 10.23
CA VAL A 26 12.03 0.62 9.94
C VAL A 26 12.86 1.41 8.93
N ALA A 27 12.27 1.88 7.83
CA ALA A 27 12.98 2.63 6.80
C ALA A 27 13.49 3.99 7.33
N GLU A 28 12.69 4.69 8.12
CA GLU A 28 13.10 5.95 8.75
C GLU A 28 14.27 5.72 9.73
N LYS A 29 14.17 4.71 10.59
CA LYS A 29 15.21 4.39 11.57
C LYS A 29 16.51 3.95 10.90
N THR A 30 16.42 3.16 9.83
CA THR A 30 17.55 2.77 8.96
C THR A 30 18.29 4.01 8.44
N ASN A 31 17.55 4.99 7.92
CA ASN A 31 18.09 6.26 7.45
C ASN A 31 18.74 7.08 8.58
N GLN A 32 18.11 7.16 9.75
CA GLN A 32 18.64 7.88 10.91
C GLN A 32 19.95 7.27 11.42
N MET A 33 20.04 5.94 11.46
CA MET A 33 21.23 5.19 11.88
C MET A 33 22.32 5.14 10.79
N LYS A 34 22.00 5.56 9.55
CA LYS A 34 22.89 5.47 8.37
C LYS A 34 23.44 4.05 8.17
N THR A 35 22.59 3.04 8.39
CA THR A 35 22.95 1.63 8.26
C THR A 35 21.85 0.91 7.50
N ASN A 36 22.24 -0.02 6.62
CA ASN A 36 21.30 -0.96 5.99
C ASN A 36 21.29 -2.33 6.69
N ASN A 37 21.94 -2.43 7.85
CA ASN A 37 22.00 -3.68 8.61
C ASN A 37 20.71 -3.91 9.39
N ILE A 38 19.79 -4.69 8.84
CA ILE A 38 18.53 -5.05 9.51
C ILE A 38 18.72 -5.84 10.81
N PHE A 39 19.88 -6.47 11.01
CA PHE A 39 20.19 -7.28 12.17
C PHE A 39 20.61 -6.46 13.40
N GLU A 40 20.67 -5.12 13.28
CA GLU A 40 20.73 -4.25 14.45
C GLU A 40 19.53 -4.52 15.38
N PRO A 41 19.72 -4.70 16.70
CA PRO A 41 18.66 -5.14 17.61
C PRO A 41 17.40 -4.27 17.56
N GLU A 42 17.55 -2.95 17.39
CA GLU A 42 16.42 -2.02 17.29
C GLU A 42 15.62 -2.21 16.00
N LEU A 43 16.29 -2.36 14.86
CA LEU A 43 15.65 -2.54 13.56
C LEU A 43 14.97 -3.91 13.45
N LEU A 44 15.64 -4.97 13.93
CA LEU A 44 15.08 -6.31 13.96
C LEU A 44 13.83 -6.39 14.85
N LYS A 45 13.86 -5.70 16.01
CA LYS A 45 12.69 -5.63 16.90
C LYS A 45 11.51 -4.95 16.22
N LEU A 46 11.73 -3.86 15.49
CA LEU A 46 10.69 -3.16 14.73
C LEU A 46 10.14 -4.02 13.59
N ALA A 47 11.02 -4.64 12.79
CA ALA A 47 10.63 -5.49 11.67
C ALA A 47 9.77 -6.69 12.13
N ASN A 48 10.06 -7.25 13.30
CA ASN A 48 9.28 -8.37 13.86
C ASN A 48 7.86 -7.98 14.33
N GLN A 49 7.54 -6.69 14.42
CA GLN A 49 6.19 -6.21 14.73
C GLN A 49 5.31 -6.05 13.49
N ILE A 50 5.83 -6.33 12.29
CA ILE A 50 5.06 -6.30 11.04
C ILE A 50 4.19 -7.56 10.97
N PRO A 51 2.84 -7.45 10.99
CA PRO A 51 1.96 -8.62 10.98
C PRO A 51 1.78 -9.26 9.59
N ASP A 52 1.96 -8.51 8.50
CA ASP A 52 1.95 -9.07 7.15
C ASP A 52 3.29 -9.75 6.87
N GLU A 53 3.29 -11.08 6.81
CA GLU A 53 4.51 -11.88 6.62
C GLU A 53 5.20 -11.61 5.28
N ILE A 54 4.47 -11.22 4.24
CA ILE A 54 5.06 -10.88 2.94
C ILE A 54 5.81 -9.56 3.07
N ILE A 55 5.19 -8.53 3.64
CA ILE A 55 5.87 -7.23 3.88
C ILE A 55 7.05 -7.42 4.82
N LYS A 56 6.88 -8.18 5.90
CA LYS A 56 7.95 -8.48 6.86
C LYS A 56 9.14 -9.14 6.18
N SER A 57 8.92 -10.19 5.39
CA SER A 57 10.01 -10.88 4.67
C SER A 57 10.76 -9.95 3.72
N ARG A 58 10.05 -9.02 3.06
CA ARG A 58 10.67 -8.01 2.19
C ARG A 58 11.47 -6.99 2.97
N VAL A 59 10.95 -6.50 4.09
CA VAL A 59 11.67 -5.56 4.99
C VAL A 59 12.90 -6.20 5.62
N LEU A 60 12.85 -7.49 5.95
CA LEU A 60 13.99 -8.24 6.47
C LEU A 60 15.12 -8.42 5.44
N VAL A 61 14.81 -8.34 4.15
CA VAL A 61 15.81 -8.38 3.06
C VAL A 61 16.28 -6.98 2.70
N ASP A 62 15.34 -6.02 2.66
CA ASP A 62 15.57 -4.63 2.30
C ASP A 62 14.86 -3.71 3.30
N PRO A 63 15.58 -3.12 4.28
CA PRO A 63 14.99 -2.20 5.25
C PRO A 63 14.37 -0.94 4.63
N SER A 64 14.75 -0.60 3.39
CA SER A 64 14.20 0.53 2.63
C SER A 64 12.97 0.16 1.80
N PHE A 65 12.47 -1.07 1.90
CA PHE A 65 11.35 -1.58 1.08
C PHE A 65 10.07 -0.71 1.16
N TYR A 66 9.88 0.04 2.25
CA TYR A 66 8.79 1.02 2.36
C TYR A 66 8.77 2.03 1.20
N ASP A 67 9.94 2.47 0.70
CA ASP A 67 10.01 3.42 -0.41
C ASP A 67 9.39 2.86 -1.69
N ILE A 68 9.57 1.55 -1.92
CA ILE A 68 8.95 0.84 -3.04
C ILE A 68 7.43 0.80 -2.85
N ILE A 69 6.95 0.48 -1.64
CA ILE A 69 5.50 0.48 -1.34
C ILE A 69 4.91 1.87 -1.60
N ARG A 70 5.55 2.91 -1.06
CA ARG A 70 5.13 4.31 -1.20
C ARG A 70 4.99 4.71 -2.67
N GLU A 71 6.01 4.45 -3.49
CA GLU A 71 6.00 4.80 -4.91
C GLU A 71 4.88 4.06 -5.66
N ASN A 72 4.66 2.78 -5.35
CA ASN A 72 3.60 2.00 -5.97
C ASN A 72 2.19 2.51 -5.59
N CYS A 73 1.99 2.94 -4.34
CA CYS A 73 0.75 3.57 -3.91
C CYS A 73 0.49 4.87 -4.68
N TYR A 74 1.50 5.73 -4.83
CA TYR A 74 1.38 6.96 -5.62
C TYR A 74 1.04 6.69 -7.09
N LYS A 75 1.76 5.76 -7.74
CA LYS A 75 1.46 5.36 -9.13
C LYS A 75 0.04 4.87 -9.29
N ARG A 76 -0.41 3.98 -8.39
CA ARG A 76 -1.77 3.43 -8.43
C ARG A 76 -2.83 4.53 -8.36
N VAL A 77 -2.68 5.50 -7.45
CA VAL A 77 -3.59 6.65 -7.34
C VAL A 77 -3.58 7.47 -8.62
N LYS A 78 -2.38 7.84 -9.09
CA LYS A 78 -2.21 8.67 -10.29
C LYS A 78 -2.82 8.03 -11.54
N GLU A 79 -2.67 6.72 -11.69
CA GLU A 79 -3.08 5.96 -12.87
C GLU A 79 -4.55 5.52 -12.86
N ASN A 80 -5.25 5.57 -11.72
CA ASN A 80 -6.59 4.96 -11.61
C ASN A 80 -7.64 5.81 -10.90
N PHE A 81 -7.21 6.72 -10.03
CA PHE A 81 -8.07 7.37 -9.03
C PHE A 81 -7.94 8.92 -9.03
N THR A 82 -7.38 9.51 -10.08
CA THR A 82 -7.39 10.97 -10.27
C THR A 82 -8.75 11.44 -10.78
N TRP A 83 -9.12 12.69 -10.52
CA TRP A 83 -10.42 13.24 -10.95
C TRP A 83 -10.67 13.13 -12.46
N ASP A 84 -9.64 13.34 -13.28
CA ASP A 84 -9.72 13.16 -14.74
C ASP A 84 -10.10 11.71 -15.13
N ILE A 85 -9.57 10.73 -14.42
CA ILE A 85 -9.85 9.30 -14.69
C ILE A 85 -11.22 8.92 -14.13
N VAL A 86 -11.54 9.37 -12.93
CA VAL A 86 -12.81 9.07 -12.26
C VAL A 86 -13.98 9.70 -13.04
N SER A 87 -13.85 10.94 -13.51
CA SER A 87 -14.91 11.60 -14.29
C SER A 87 -15.18 10.89 -15.61
N LYS A 88 -14.13 10.47 -16.33
CA LYS A 88 -14.26 9.66 -17.56
C LYS A 88 -14.99 8.35 -17.30
N LYS A 89 -14.64 7.64 -16.22
CA LYS A 89 -15.34 6.41 -15.81
C LYS A 89 -16.82 6.65 -15.49
N LEU A 90 -17.13 7.77 -14.84
CA LEU A 90 -18.51 8.14 -14.52
C LEU A 90 -19.32 8.48 -15.76
N ILE A 91 -18.76 9.23 -16.72
CA ILE A 91 -19.43 9.53 -18.00
C ILE A 91 -19.81 8.24 -18.71
N ILE A 92 -18.85 7.32 -18.89
CA ILE A 92 -19.09 6.01 -19.52
C ILE A 92 -20.21 5.25 -18.79
N LEU A 93 -20.19 5.26 -17.45
CA LEU A 93 -21.21 4.60 -16.65
C LEU A 93 -22.61 5.22 -16.87
N TYR A 94 -22.71 6.55 -16.87
CA TYR A 94 -23.99 7.23 -17.08
C TYR A 94 -24.53 7.06 -18.49
N ASP A 95 -23.66 7.12 -19.52
CA ASP A 95 -24.05 6.87 -20.91
C ASP A 95 -24.61 5.45 -21.07
N PHE A 96 -23.93 4.45 -20.49
CA PHE A 96 -24.39 3.06 -20.50
C PHE A 96 -25.75 2.89 -19.81
N LEU A 97 -25.95 3.50 -18.64
CA LEU A 97 -27.22 3.43 -17.92
C LEU A 97 -28.35 4.14 -18.68
N ALA A 98 -28.05 5.26 -19.34
CA ALA A 98 -29.02 5.99 -20.15
C ALA A 98 -29.47 5.16 -21.37
N GLU A 99 -28.55 4.51 -22.06
CA GLU A 99 -28.88 3.59 -23.17
C GLU A 99 -29.78 2.45 -22.69
N GLN A 100 -29.46 1.80 -21.56
CA GLN A 100 -30.30 0.73 -21.03
C GLN A 100 -31.72 1.20 -20.67
N SER A 101 -31.85 2.41 -20.11
CA SER A 101 -33.16 2.98 -19.78
C SER A 101 -34.02 3.32 -21.01
N PHE A 102 -33.42 3.49 -22.18
CA PHE A 102 -34.13 3.75 -23.44
C PHE A 102 -34.70 2.49 -24.10
N TYR A 103 -34.14 1.31 -23.79
CA TYR A 103 -34.57 0.02 -24.33
C TYR A 103 -35.38 -0.84 -23.34
N SER A 104 -35.67 -0.31 -22.15
CA SER A 104 -36.54 -0.89 -21.11
C SER A 104 -37.90 -0.22 -21.09
#